data_AF-A0A357T537-F1
#
_entry.id   AF-A0A357T537-F1
#
_cell.length_a   1.000
_cell.length_b   1.000
_cell.length_c   1.000
_cell.angle_alpha   90.00
_cell.angle_beta   90.00
_cell.angle_gamma   90.00
#
_symmetry.space_group_name_H-M   'P 1'
#
loop_
_entity.id
_entity.type
_entity.pdbx_description
1 polymer ?
#
loop_
_entity_poly.entity_id
_entity_poly.type
_entity_poly.pdbx_seq_one_letter_code
_entity_poly.pdbx_strand_id
1 'polypeptide(L)' 'MDYKIELTEEVEQPVLSIRTVTAVGNLPQVLGKVYPAIIGYLQQKGLQPSGPSFVA' A
#
# COMPACT_ATOMS: atom_id res chain seq x y z
N MET A 1 -23.56 13.04 -9.36
CA MET A 1 -22.64 12.24 -8.52
C MET A 1 -23.49 11.23 -7.78
N ASP A 2 -23.64 10.04 -8.35
CA ASP A 2 -24.45 8.96 -7.76
C ASP A 2 -23.47 7.89 -7.26
N TYR A 3 -22.79 8.22 -6.16
CA TYR A 3 -21.78 7.33 -5.58
C TYR A 3 -22.46 6.33 -4.65
N LYS A 4 -22.19 5.05 -4.88
CA LYS A 4 -22.59 3.99 -3.95
C LYS A 4 -21.64 4.03 -2.75
N ILE A 5 -22.17 4.41 -1.59
CA ILE A 5 -21.44 4.43 -0.32
C ILE A 5 -21.99 3.29 0.53
N GLU A 6 -21.12 2.39 0.97
CA GLU A 6 -21.50 1.20 1.73
C GLU A 6 -20.64 1.07 2.98
N LEU A 7 -21.20 0.45 4.02
CA LEU A 7 -20.45 0.05 5.21
C LEU A 7 -19.97 -1.40 5.01
N THR A 8 -18.66 -1.61 5.11
CA THR A 8 -18.04 -2.93 5.00
C THR A 8 -17.14 -3.18 6.21
N GLU A 9 -17.13 -4.43 6.68
CA GLU A 9 -16.13 -4.90 7.65
C GLU A 9 -14.93 -5.46 6.89
N GLU A 10 -13.75 -4.91 7.15
CA GLU A 10 -12.48 -5.38 6.56
C GLU A 10 -11.87 -6.46 7.47
N VAL A 11 -11.47 -7.58 6.89
CA VAL A 11 -10.82 -8.68 7.62
C VAL A 11 -9.33 -8.40 7.73
N GLU A 12 -8.74 -8.65 8.90
CA GLU A 12 -7.30 -8.52 9.09
C GLU A 12 -6.53 -9.46 8.15
N GLN A 13 -5.53 -8.91 7.47
CA GLN A 13 -4.65 -9.66 6.57
C GLN A 13 -3.17 -9.36 6.88
N PRO A 14 -2.26 -10.34 6.71
CA PRO A 14 -0.83 -10.09 6.85
C PRO A 14 -0.35 -9.06 5.83
N VAL A 15 0.33 -8.01 6.31
CA VAL A 15 0.85 -6.94 5.45
C VAL A 15 2.31 -6.64 5.73
N LEU A 16 3.06 -6.37 4.66
CA LEU A 16 4.35 -5.71 4.74
C LEU A 16 4.13 -4.22 4.45
N SER A 17 4.49 -3.36 5.40
CA SER A 17 4.22 -1.93 5.29
C SER A 17 5.44 -1.08 5.66
N ILE A 18 5.48 0.13 5.10
CA ILE A 18 6.40 1.20 5.51
C ILE A 18 5.54 2.31 6.11
N ARG A 19 5.74 2.61 7.41
CA ARG A 19 5.08 3.72 8.08
C ARG A 19 5.96 4.96 7.99
N THR A 20 5.41 6.04 7.44
CA THR A 20 6.13 7.31 7.31
C THR A 20 5.15 8.49 7.38
N VAL A 21 5.69 9.68 7.60
CA VAL A 21 4.95 10.94 7.62
C VAL A 21 5.53 11.84 6.55
N THR A 22 4.69 12.40 5.70
CA THR A 22 5.09 13.32 4.63
C THR A 22 4.02 14.36 4.36
N ALA A 23 4.40 15.49 3.78
CA ALA A 23 3.43 16.47 3.30
C ALA A 23 2.62 15.89 2.13
N VAL A 24 1.35 16.25 2.01
CA VAL A 24 0.45 15.75 0.94
C VAL A 24 1.04 16.02 -0.46
N GLY A 25 1.66 17.19 -0.67
CA GLY A 25 2.33 17.52 -1.93
C GLY A 25 3.50 16.60 -2.29
N ASN A 26 4.11 15.94 -1.30
CA ASN A 26 5.22 15.00 -1.49
C ASN A 26 4.74 13.54 -1.55
N LEU A 27 3.45 13.26 -1.32
CA LEU A 27 2.91 11.91 -1.26
C LEU A 27 3.18 11.11 -2.55
N PRO A 28 2.97 11.64 -3.77
CA PRO A 28 3.27 10.89 -4.99
C PRO A 28 4.74 10.48 -5.10
N GLN A 29 5.65 11.38 -4.71
CA GLN A 29 7.09 11.12 -4.75
C GLN A 29 7.51 10.07 -3.71
N VAL A 30 6.92 10.11 -2.51
CA VAL A 30 7.17 9.10 -1.48
C VAL A 30 6.66 7.74 -1.95
N LEU A 31 5.41 7.66 -2.42
CA LEU A 31 4.80 6.41 -2.92
C LEU A 31 5.59 5.79 -4.07
N GLY A 32 6.10 6.62 -5.00
CA GLY A 32 6.95 6.15 -6.08
C GLY A 32 8.27 5.51 -5.63
N LYS A 33 8.72 5.78 -4.40
CA LYS A 33 9.91 5.16 -3.80
C LYS A 33 9.57 3.94 -2.95
N VAL A 34 8.49 3.98 -2.16
CA VAL A 34 8.17 2.89 -1.23
C VAL A 34 7.61 1.66 -1.93
N TYR A 35 6.79 1.78 -2.98
CA TYR A 35 6.25 0.60 -3.65
C TYR A 35 7.34 -0.29 -4.28
N PRO A 36 8.31 0.24 -5.06
CA PRO A 36 9.41 -0.57 -5.57
C PRO A 36 10.29 -1.16 -4.47
N ALA A 37 10.47 -0.46 -3.33
CA ALA A 37 11.24 -0.97 -2.21
C ALA A 37 10.59 -2.20 -1.57
N ILE A 38 9.27 -2.17 -1.36
CA ILE A 38 8.50 -3.31 -0.82
C ILE A 38 8.54 -4.49 -1.80
N ILE A 39 8.30 -4.24 -3.10
CA ILE A 39 8.34 -5.29 -4.13
C ILE A 39 9.75 -5.89 -4.22
N GLY A 40 10.78 -5.06 -4.23
CA GLY A 40 12.17 -5.52 -4.28
C GLY A 40 12.53 -6.40 -3.07
N TYR A 41 12.08 -6.03 -1.87
CA TYR A 41 12.29 -6.85 -0.67
C TYR A 41 11.58 -8.21 -0.75
N LEU A 42 10.35 -8.26 -1.26
CA LEU A 42 9.62 -9.52 -1.46
C LEU A 42 10.32 -10.40 -2.50
N GLN A 43 10.75 -9.82 -3.63
CA GLN A 43 11.45 -10.53 -4.69
C GLN A 43 12.78 -11.13 -4.21
N GLN A 44 13.55 -10.42 -3.39
CA GLN A 44 14.78 -10.95 -2.77
C GLN A 44 14.53 -12.18 -1.90
N LYS A 45 13.31 -12.35 -1.39
CA LYS A 45 12.88 -13.51 -0.61
C LYS A 45 12.18 -14.58 -1.46
N GLY A 46 12.11 -14.41 -2.78
CA GLY A 46 11.35 -15.28 -3.67
C GLY A 46 9.83 -15.20 -3.46
N LEU A 47 9.34 -14.14 -2.82
CA LEU A 47 7.92 -13.92 -2.53
C LEU A 47 7.30 -12.95 -3.55
N GLN A 48 5.97 -13.03 -3.67
CA GLN A 48 5.16 -12.11 -4.45
C GLN A 48 4.04 -11.52 -3.58
N PRO A 49 3.54 -10.30 -3.89
CA PRO A 49 2.37 -9.76 -3.22
C PRO A 49 1.15 -10.69 -3.39
N SER A 50 0.38 -10.88 -2.32
CA SER A 50 -0.86 -11.65 -2.35
C SER A 50 -2.04 -10.92 -3.00
N GLY A 51 -1.90 -9.61 -3.25
CA GLY A 51 -2.96 -8.78 -3.82
C GLY A 51 -2.49 -7.35 -4.15
N PRO A 52 -3.44 -6.46 -4.50
CA PRO A 52 -3.16 -5.07 -4.80
C PRO A 52 -2.52 -4.33 -3.63
N SER A 53 -1.65 -3.37 -3.92
CA SER A 53 -1.09 -2.48 -2.90
C SER A 53 -2.09 -1.40 -2.50
N PHE A 54 -2.07 -0.99 -1.23
CA PHE A 54 -2.94 0.05 -0.69
C PHE A 54 -2.17 1.03 0.22
N VAL A 55 -2.78 2.18 0.48
CA VAL A 55 -2.30 3.19 1.44
C VAL A 55 -3.46 3.47 2.40
N ALA A 56 -3.15 3.55 3.69
CA ALA A 56 -4.09 3.90 4.76
C ALA A 56 -3.86 5.34 5.25
#